data_AF-A0A0T5ZUS6-F1
#
_entry.id   AF-A0A0T5ZUS6-F1
#
_cell.length_a   1.000
_cell.length_b   1.000
_cell.length_c   1.000
_cell.angle_alpha   90.00
_cell.angle_beta   90.00
_cell.angle_gamma   90.00
#
_symmetry.space_group_name_H-M   'P 1'
#
loop_
_entity.id
_entity.type
_entity.pdbx_description
1 polymer ?
#
loop_
_entity_poly.entity_id
_entity_poly.type
_entity_poly.pdbx_seq_one_letter_code
_entity_poly.pdbx_strand_id
1 'polypeptide(L)'
;MLSTIAKGPVKWLILVFALIAISVPFQKGIDNLRGKFRSIEETLYFTSSTLKRLSLGYKELLADIYWMRALQYFGGGRFKEKNPEMLYHYFDILTDLDPKFVNAYRFGGTFLAEPPPLGLGDIERGSMLFDKGRKNNPDNFRIPFEEAFIYYLYVKDYDKAAELFNEASEKPSLTDLRRVTIKGMAASAQSKGGNRKLSREIWKIIYETTTNEQRKEFALKNLKELNTMDTEDRLTEALREYIGRYNEIPTSLVALKDAGIIKQIPKEPYGGEFIIVSKLKAVRSSTLLNQQLRYNLIFLTAKARRFRFLYGRFPKDLAELKGFIVNETTAEFPPNPLGEEYVYNPENGKVESK
;
A
#
# COMPACT_ATOMS: atom_id res chain seq x y z
N MET A 1 -43.25 58.91 15.99
CA MET A 1 -43.54 58.84 14.55
C MET A 1 -42.97 57.55 13.96
N LEU A 2 -43.41 56.37 14.44
CA LEU A 2 -42.95 55.04 13.99
C LEU A 2 -43.94 53.94 14.46
N SER A 3 -45.24 54.09 14.16
CA SER A 3 -46.26 53.13 14.61
C SER A 3 -47.25 52.72 13.51
N THR A 4 -46.77 52.55 12.28
CA THR A 4 -47.56 51.99 11.16
C THR A 4 -46.69 51.10 10.28
N ILE A 5 -45.93 50.18 10.88
CA ILE A 5 -45.20 49.17 10.11
C ILE A 5 -46.15 47.98 9.84
N ALA A 6 -46.68 47.99 8.62
CA ALA A 6 -47.24 46.89 7.82
C ALA A 6 -48.11 45.85 8.55
N LYS A 7 -49.44 45.86 8.35
CA LYS A 7 -50.26 44.65 8.54
C LYS A 7 -50.29 43.90 7.20
N GLY A 8 -49.83 42.64 7.15
CA GLY A 8 -49.86 41.79 5.95
C GLY A 8 -48.55 41.07 5.61
N PRO A 9 -48.49 40.34 4.46
CA PRO A 9 -47.37 39.49 4.02
C PRO A 9 -46.03 40.24 3.90
N VAL A 10 -46.08 41.57 3.86
CA VAL A 10 -44.91 42.46 3.89
C VAL A 10 -44.06 42.26 5.15
N LYS A 11 -44.65 41.96 6.32
CA LYS A 11 -43.87 41.64 7.53
C LYS A 11 -43.08 40.34 7.40
N TRP A 12 -43.68 39.33 6.79
CA TRP A 12 -43.02 38.05 6.52
C TRP A 12 -41.91 38.20 5.48
N LEU A 13 -42.13 39.02 4.45
CA LEU A 13 -41.09 39.35 3.47
C LEU A 13 -39.92 40.08 4.12
N ILE A 14 -40.16 41.05 5.00
CA ILE A 14 -39.10 41.74 5.74
C ILE A 14 -38.34 40.77 6.65
N LEU A 15 -39.04 39.84 7.31
CA LEU A 15 -38.41 38.84 8.18
C LEU A 15 -37.55 37.85 7.39
N VAL A 16 -38.04 37.36 6.25
CA VAL A 16 -37.29 36.50 5.34
C VAL A 16 -36.07 37.24 4.78
N PHE A 17 -36.22 38.50 4.39
CA PHE A 17 -35.11 39.31 3.89
C PHE A 17 -34.06 39.56 4.98
N ALA A 18 -34.49 39.81 6.23
CA ALA A 18 -33.59 39.93 7.37
C ALA A 18 -32.85 38.62 7.67
N LEU A 19 -33.54 37.47 7.59
CA LEU A 19 -32.93 36.15 7.76
C LEU A 19 -31.91 35.84 6.65
N ILE A 20 -32.21 36.17 5.39
CA ILE A 20 -31.28 36.03 4.27
C ILE A 20 -30.08 37.00 4.45
N ALA A 21 -30.34 38.24 4.84
CA ALA A 21 -29.32 39.25 5.07
C ALA A 21 -28.39 38.91 6.24
N ILE A 22 -28.85 38.15 7.23
CA ILE A 22 -28.02 37.59 8.32
C ILE A 22 -27.32 36.30 7.86
N SER A 23 -27.98 35.49 7.03
CA SER A 23 -27.42 34.23 6.48
C SER A 23 -26.17 34.48 5.64
N VAL A 24 -26.14 35.52 4.81
CA VAL A 24 -24.99 35.82 3.93
C VAL A 24 -23.69 36.16 4.68
N PRO A 25 -23.65 37.10 5.65
CA PRO A 25 -22.45 37.36 6.46
C PRO A 25 -22.12 36.20 7.39
N PHE A 26 -23.12 35.43 7.85
CA PHE A 26 -22.89 34.20 8.60
C PHE A 26 -22.24 33.11 7.73
N GLN A 27 -22.70 32.92 6.49
CA GLN A 27 -22.08 32.04 5.50
C GLN A 27 -20.70 32.52 5.11
N LYS A 28 -20.49 33.82 4.86
CA LYS A 28 -19.14 34.37 4.62
C LYS A 28 -18.22 34.22 5.83
N GLY A 29 -18.75 34.29 7.05
CA GLY A 29 -18.03 34.01 8.29
C GLY A 29 -17.63 32.54 8.38
N ILE A 30 -18.58 31.63 8.14
CA ILE A 30 -18.36 30.17 8.04
C ILE A 30 -17.39 29.83 6.91
N ASP A 31 -17.44 30.50 5.78
CA ASP A 31 -16.61 30.24 4.60
C ASP A 31 -15.19 30.82 4.77
N ASN A 32 -15.04 31.96 5.43
CA ASN A 32 -13.72 32.46 5.87
C ASN A 32 -13.13 31.58 6.97
N LEU A 33 -13.96 31.07 7.88
CA LEU A 33 -13.56 30.07 8.85
C LEU A 33 -13.16 28.77 8.13
N ARG A 34 -13.92 28.28 7.14
CA ARG A 34 -13.58 27.10 6.31
C ARG A 34 -12.32 27.31 5.48
N GLY A 35 -12.10 28.52 4.98
CA GLY A 35 -10.85 28.93 4.32
C GLY A 35 -9.64 28.90 5.25
N LYS A 36 -9.84 29.13 6.56
CA LYS A 36 -8.84 28.97 7.63
C LYS A 36 -8.76 27.55 8.21
N PHE A 37 -9.85 26.78 8.22
CA PHE A 37 -9.91 25.35 8.63
C PHE A 37 -9.26 24.39 7.62
N ARG A 38 -8.35 24.90 6.78
CA ARG A 38 -7.30 24.09 6.17
C ARG A 38 -6.28 23.58 7.20
N SER A 39 -6.23 24.14 8.41
CA SER A 39 -5.55 23.50 9.54
C SER A 39 -6.45 22.42 10.14
N ILE A 40 -6.15 21.18 9.76
CA ILE A 40 -6.68 19.95 10.35
C ILE A 40 -6.42 19.89 11.89
N GLU A 41 -5.52 20.72 12.40
CA GLU A 41 -5.04 20.74 13.78
C GLU A 41 -6.05 21.18 14.86
N GLU A 42 -7.14 21.89 14.55
CA GLU A 42 -8.04 22.39 15.62
C GLU A 42 -9.14 21.39 16.05
N THR A 43 -9.24 20.21 15.44
CA THR A 43 -10.18 19.17 15.91
C THR A 43 -9.68 18.43 17.16
N LEU A 44 -8.47 18.75 17.62
CA LEU A 44 -7.70 18.07 18.68
C LEU A 44 -8.22 18.20 20.11
N TYR A 45 -9.35 18.88 20.37
CA TYR A 45 -9.72 19.25 21.74
C TYR A 45 -10.90 18.49 22.34
N PHE A 46 -11.47 17.50 21.66
CA PHE A 46 -12.58 16.75 22.22
C PHE A 46 -12.26 15.26 22.31
N THR A 47 -12.27 14.74 23.55
CA THR A 47 -12.28 13.30 23.81
C THR A 47 -13.59 12.69 23.28
N SER A 48 -13.55 11.41 22.89
CA SER A 48 -14.73 10.70 22.38
C SER A 48 -15.92 10.75 23.35
N SER A 49 -15.66 10.76 24.67
CA SER A 49 -16.68 10.95 25.71
C SER A 49 -17.36 12.32 25.66
N THR A 50 -16.63 13.38 25.34
CA THR A 50 -17.17 14.74 25.25
C THR A 50 -17.97 14.91 23.97
N LEU A 51 -17.46 14.41 22.83
CA LEU A 51 -18.19 14.38 21.57
C LEU A 51 -19.49 13.58 21.65
N LYS A 52 -19.49 12.43 22.35
CA LYS A 52 -20.71 11.62 22.57
C LYS A 52 -21.79 12.37 23.35
N ARG A 53 -21.42 13.29 24.24
CA ARG A 53 -22.37 14.13 25.01
C ARG A 53 -22.84 15.31 24.18
N LEU A 54 -21.94 15.92 23.41
CA LEU A 54 -22.23 17.03 22.51
C LEU A 54 -23.01 16.63 21.25
N SER A 55 -23.01 15.35 20.87
CA SER A 55 -23.76 14.87 19.70
C SER A 55 -25.27 14.87 19.91
N LEU A 56 -25.75 15.11 21.14
CA LEU A 56 -27.19 15.18 21.49
C LEU A 56 -27.99 13.95 21.00
N GLY A 57 -27.35 12.79 20.93
CA GLY A 57 -27.96 11.54 20.44
C GLY A 57 -27.67 11.19 18.98
N TYR A 58 -27.10 12.10 18.18
CA TYR A 58 -26.76 11.89 16.76
C TYR A 58 -25.30 11.47 16.57
N LYS A 59 -24.90 10.36 17.21
CA LYS A 59 -23.50 9.90 17.21
C LYS A 59 -23.04 9.42 15.84
N GLU A 60 -23.94 8.76 15.12
CA GLU A 60 -23.72 8.20 13.79
C GLU A 60 -23.54 9.32 12.76
N LEU A 61 -24.38 10.36 12.79
CA LEU A 61 -24.21 11.54 11.93
C LEU A 61 -22.88 12.25 12.19
N LEU A 62 -22.47 12.33 13.46
CA LEU A 62 -21.18 12.90 13.81
C LEU A 62 -20.04 12.01 13.30
N ALA A 63 -20.17 10.68 13.38
CA ALA A 63 -19.23 9.74 12.80
C ALA A 63 -19.12 9.92 11.27
N ASP A 64 -20.22 10.14 10.57
CA ASP A 64 -20.24 10.43 9.12
C ASP A 64 -19.49 11.74 8.77
N ILE A 65 -19.63 12.77 9.60
CA ILE A 65 -18.86 14.02 9.44
C ILE A 65 -17.36 13.75 9.61
N TYR A 66 -16.98 12.98 10.64
CA TYR A 66 -15.59 12.58 10.84
C TYR A 66 -15.08 11.71 9.69
N TRP A 67 -15.92 10.85 9.11
CA TRP A 67 -15.58 10.00 7.97
C TRP A 67 -15.24 10.83 6.75
N MET A 68 -16.09 11.80 6.42
CA MET A 68 -15.85 12.72 5.31
C MET A 68 -14.58 13.56 5.53
N ARG A 69 -14.26 13.93 6.78
CA ARG A 69 -13.01 14.64 7.11
C ARG A 69 -11.79 13.73 6.95
N ALA A 70 -11.85 12.50 7.43
CA ALA A 70 -10.78 11.52 7.28
C ALA A 70 -10.50 11.23 5.79
N LEU A 71 -11.56 11.07 4.98
CA LEU A 71 -11.43 10.90 3.53
C LEU A 71 -10.80 12.11 2.84
N GLN A 72 -11.17 13.33 3.22
CA GLN A 72 -10.56 14.55 2.67
C GLN A 72 -9.11 14.72 3.11
N TYR A 73 -8.80 14.46 4.37
CA TYR A 73 -7.42 14.44 4.87
C TYR A 73 -6.57 13.43 4.11
N PHE A 74 -7.12 12.25 3.84
CA PHE A 74 -6.42 11.21 3.10
C PHE A 74 -6.34 11.48 1.59
N GLY A 75 -7.37 12.05 0.98
CA GLY A 75 -7.42 12.38 -0.44
C GLY A 75 -6.69 13.67 -0.84
N GLY A 76 -6.50 14.61 0.09
CA GLY A 76 -5.77 15.86 -0.13
C GLY A 76 -4.30 15.76 0.32
N GLY A 77 -3.35 15.95 -0.59
CA GLY A 77 -1.91 16.11 -0.26
C GLY A 77 -1.06 14.84 -0.32
N ARG A 78 0.28 15.02 -0.29
CA ARG A 78 1.27 13.94 -0.40
C ARG A 78 1.42 13.20 0.93
N PHE A 79 1.49 11.86 0.89
CA PHE A 79 1.62 11.00 2.07
C PHE A 79 2.77 11.36 3.02
N LYS A 80 3.87 11.90 2.51
CA LYS A 80 5.05 12.29 3.30
C LYS A 80 4.79 13.43 4.28
N GLU A 81 3.70 14.17 4.11
CA GLU A 81 3.35 15.33 4.93
C GLU A 81 2.27 15.01 5.97
N LYS A 82 1.81 13.75 6.04
CA LYS A 82 0.72 13.32 6.91
C LYS A 82 1.24 12.68 8.18
N ASN A 83 0.59 12.99 9.29
CA ASN A 83 0.94 12.45 10.61
C ASN A 83 0.11 11.17 10.88
N PRO A 84 0.73 9.98 11.00
CA PRO A 84 0.03 8.74 11.31
C PRO A 84 -0.76 8.78 12.61
N GLU A 85 -0.24 9.45 13.64
CA GLU A 85 -0.91 9.60 14.93
C GLU A 85 -2.21 10.40 14.78
N MET A 86 -2.17 11.47 13.99
CA MET A 86 -3.34 12.28 13.70
C MET A 86 -4.41 11.47 12.95
N LEU A 87 -4.01 10.72 11.92
CA LEU A 87 -4.95 9.89 11.17
C LEU A 87 -5.57 8.79 12.04
N TYR A 88 -4.75 8.13 12.87
CA TYR A 88 -5.23 7.16 13.84
C TYR A 88 -6.25 7.77 14.79
N HIS A 89 -5.95 8.95 15.37
CA HIS A 89 -6.84 9.63 16.30
C HIS A 89 -8.21 9.96 15.67
N TYR A 90 -8.25 10.37 14.41
CA TYR A 90 -9.50 10.59 13.68
C TYR A 90 -10.35 9.32 13.60
N PHE A 91 -9.74 8.21 13.19
CA PHE A 91 -10.44 6.93 13.10
C PHE A 91 -10.81 6.37 14.47
N ASP A 92 -10.00 6.61 15.49
CA ASP A 92 -10.27 6.16 16.86
C ASP A 92 -11.51 6.86 17.45
N ILE A 93 -11.63 8.19 17.29
CA ILE A 93 -12.83 8.94 17.67
C ILE A 93 -14.05 8.46 16.87
N LEU A 94 -13.90 8.33 15.56
CA LEU A 94 -14.99 7.93 14.68
C LEU A 94 -15.53 6.55 15.05
N THR A 95 -14.63 5.61 15.30
CA THR A 95 -14.98 4.23 15.71
C THR A 95 -15.51 4.15 17.14
N ASP A 96 -15.17 5.11 18.01
CA ASP A 96 -15.82 5.26 19.30
C ASP A 96 -17.26 5.76 19.16
N LEU A 97 -17.50 6.70 18.24
CA LEU A 97 -18.83 7.28 17.98
C LEU A 97 -19.77 6.26 17.35
N ASP A 98 -19.31 5.53 16.34
CA ASP A 98 -20.04 4.41 15.71
C ASP A 98 -19.17 3.14 15.68
N PRO A 99 -19.27 2.30 16.73
CA PRO A 99 -18.52 1.05 16.82
C PRO A 99 -18.83 0.04 15.70
N LYS A 100 -20.00 0.13 15.07
CA LYS A 100 -20.43 -0.80 14.02
C LYS A 100 -20.07 -0.32 12.62
N PHE A 101 -19.46 0.86 12.49
CA PHE A 101 -18.98 1.37 11.21
C PHE A 101 -17.72 0.63 10.71
N VAL A 102 -17.92 -0.57 10.14
CA VAL A 102 -16.85 -1.47 9.69
C VAL A 102 -15.81 -0.80 8.77
N ASN A 103 -16.24 0.09 7.87
CA ASN A 103 -15.36 0.73 6.90
C ASN A 103 -14.32 1.65 7.56
N ALA A 104 -14.64 2.23 8.71
CA ALA A 104 -13.70 3.03 9.50
C ALA A 104 -12.45 2.24 9.89
N TYR A 105 -12.65 1.04 10.41
CA TYR A 105 -11.56 0.16 10.82
C TYR A 105 -10.79 -0.36 9.61
N ARG A 106 -11.51 -0.82 8.58
CA ARG A 106 -10.91 -1.35 7.34
C ARG A 106 -10.02 -0.34 6.64
N PHE A 107 -10.58 0.82 6.31
CA PHE A 107 -9.85 1.85 5.60
C PHE A 107 -8.83 2.54 6.50
N GLY A 108 -9.19 2.86 7.74
CA GLY A 108 -8.24 3.47 8.68
C GLY A 108 -7.03 2.58 8.94
N GLY A 109 -7.26 1.29 9.23
CA GLY A 109 -6.20 0.31 9.42
C GLY A 109 -5.32 0.15 8.19
N THR A 110 -5.92 0.00 7.01
CA THR A 110 -5.20 -0.11 5.73
C THR A 110 -4.39 1.15 5.42
N PHE A 111 -4.97 2.34 5.57
CA PHE A 111 -4.31 3.61 5.25
C PHE A 111 -3.16 3.96 6.19
N LEU A 112 -3.25 3.56 7.45
CA LEU A 112 -2.13 3.67 8.39
C LEU A 112 -1.03 2.68 8.01
N ALA A 113 -1.38 1.41 7.79
CA ALA A 113 -0.41 0.33 7.66
C ALA A 113 0.25 0.24 6.28
N GLU A 114 -0.46 0.48 5.17
CA GLU A 114 0.13 0.39 3.84
C GLU A 114 1.31 1.36 3.72
N PRO A 115 2.43 0.95 3.08
CA PRO A 115 3.56 1.84 2.91
C PRO A 115 3.23 2.97 1.91
N PRO A 116 3.96 4.10 1.99
CA PRO A 116 3.91 5.12 0.95
C PRO A 116 4.22 4.52 -0.44
N PRO A 117 3.55 4.97 -1.51
CA PRO A 117 2.66 6.12 -1.58
C PRO A 117 1.17 5.78 -1.42
N LEU A 118 0.80 4.61 -0.89
CA LEU A 118 -0.60 4.22 -0.73
C LEU A 118 -1.13 4.40 0.69
N GLY A 119 -0.24 4.38 1.68
CA GLY A 119 -0.56 4.67 3.08
C GLY A 119 0.61 5.35 3.79
N LEU A 120 0.63 5.26 5.13
CA LEU A 120 1.61 5.92 5.98
C LEU A 120 2.73 5.00 6.51
N GLY A 121 2.60 3.68 6.33
CA GLY A 121 3.59 2.70 6.76
C GLY A 121 3.65 2.46 8.28
N ASP A 122 2.65 2.92 9.03
CA ASP A 122 2.52 2.70 10.48
C ASP A 122 1.69 1.43 10.73
N ILE A 123 2.38 0.29 10.67
CA ILE A 123 1.78 -1.04 10.88
C ILE A 123 1.15 -1.14 12.26
N GLU A 124 1.79 -0.60 13.29
CA GLU A 124 1.34 -0.69 14.69
C GLU A 124 -0.03 -0.03 14.86
N ARG A 125 -0.16 1.25 14.49
CA ARG A 125 -1.44 1.96 14.60
C ARG A 125 -2.51 1.38 13.68
N GLY A 126 -2.10 0.88 12.51
CA GLY A 126 -3.02 0.17 11.61
C GLY A 126 -3.60 -1.09 12.26
N SER A 127 -2.75 -1.94 12.84
CA SER A 127 -3.17 -3.14 13.58
C SER A 127 -4.01 -2.82 14.80
N MET A 128 -3.75 -1.73 15.52
CA MET A 128 -4.62 -1.28 16.62
C MET A 128 -6.06 -1.02 16.15
N LEU A 129 -6.26 -0.41 14.98
CA LEU A 129 -7.60 -0.23 14.40
C LEU A 129 -8.22 -1.55 13.93
N PHE A 130 -7.44 -2.45 13.31
CA PHE A 130 -7.95 -3.77 12.94
C PHE A 130 -8.39 -4.58 14.17
N ASP A 131 -7.61 -4.56 15.25
CA ASP A 131 -7.94 -5.20 16.52
C ASP A 131 -9.21 -4.62 17.15
N LYS A 132 -9.32 -3.29 17.21
CA LYS A 132 -10.53 -2.62 17.69
C LYS A 132 -11.75 -3.00 16.83
N GLY A 133 -11.55 -3.08 15.51
CA GLY A 133 -12.56 -3.50 14.55
C GLY A 133 -13.05 -4.92 14.78
N ARG A 134 -12.13 -5.89 14.97
CA ARG A 134 -12.45 -7.29 15.30
C ARG A 134 -13.26 -7.40 16.60
N LYS A 135 -12.88 -6.64 17.65
CA LYS A 135 -13.60 -6.62 18.93
C LYS A 135 -15.03 -6.11 18.77
N ASN A 136 -15.22 -5.04 18.03
CA ASN A 136 -16.54 -4.41 17.86
C ASN A 136 -17.40 -5.12 16.79
N ASN A 137 -16.80 -5.84 15.86
CA ASN A 137 -17.46 -6.47 14.71
C ASN A 137 -16.96 -7.92 14.48
N PRO A 138 -17.18 -8.83 15.44
CA PRO A 138 -16.53 -10.15 15.47
C PRO A 138 -16.87 -11.06 14.28
N ASP A 139 -18.05 -10.90 13.68
CA ASP A 139 -18.53 -11.70 12.54
C ASP A 139 -18.05 -11.17 11.17
N ASN A 140 -17.36 -10.03 11.15
CA ASN A 140 -16.95 -9.40 9.90
C ASN A 140 -15.63 -9.98 9.41
N PHE A 141 -15.68 -10.77 8.33
CA PHE A 141 -14.48 -11.38 7.75
C PHE A 141 -13.52 -10.38 7.11
N ARG A 142 -13.99 -9.21 6.66
CA ARG A 142 -13.18 -8.29 5.86
C ARG A 142 -12.05 -7.65 6.65
N ILE A 143 -12.25 -7.46 7.96
CA ILE A 143 -11.27 -6.85 8.86
C ILE A 143 -9.99 -7.71 8.94
N PRO A 144 -10.04 -8.98 9.41
CA PRO A 144 -8.85 -9.82 9.41
C PRO A 144 -8.34 -10.15 7.99
N PHE A 145 -9.23 -10.23 7.00
CA PHE A 145 -8.84 -10.49 5.61
C PHE A 145 -7.97 -9.39 5.01
N GLU A 146 -8.31 -8.12 5.25
CA GLU A 146 -7.53 -6.98 4.74
C GLU A 146 -6.23 -6.78 5.51
N GLU A 147 -6.23 -7.02 6.83
CA GLU A 147 -4.98 -7.02 7.59
C GLU A 147 -4.03 -8.14 7.13
N ALA A 148 -4.56 -9.32 6.77
CA ALA A 148 -3.75 -10.39 6.19
C ALA A 148 -3.04 -9.94 4.90
N PHE A 149 -3.68 -9.09 4.07
CA PHE A 149 -3.02 -8.51 2.90
C PHE A 149 -1.85 -7.60 3.28
N ILE A 150 -1.98 -6.83 4.35
CA ILE A 150 -0.90 -5.97 4.86
C ILE A 150 0.31 -6.82 5.24
N TYR A 151 0.10 -7.84 6.06
CA TYR A 151 1.18 -8.72 6.50
C TYR A 151 1.80 -9.51 5.35
N TYR A 152 0.99 -9.99 4.40
CA TYR A 152 1.47 -10.76 3.26
C TYR A 152 2.25 -9.91 2.24
N LEU A 153 1.70 -8.76 1.85
CA LEU A 153 2.25 -7.94 0.77
C LEU A 153 3.38 -7.02 1.21
N TYR A 154 3.34 -6.51 2.44
CA TYR A 154 4.25 -5.46 2.87
C TYR A 154 5.17 -5.89 4.00
N VAL A 155 4.63 -6.45 5.09
CA VAL A 155 5.44 -6.89 6.24
C VAL A 155 6.25 -8.15 5.92
N LYS A 156 5.74 -8.99 5.02
CA LYS A 156 6.29 -10.31 4.65
C LYS A 156 6.30 -11.31 5.80
N ASP A 157 5.42 -11.11 6.79
CA ASP A 157 5.12 -12.07 7.83
C ASP A 157 4.00 -13.01 7.32
N TYR A 158 4.42 -14.08 6.67
CA TYR A 158 3.50 -15.01 6.03
C TYR A 158 2.75 -15.89 7.03
N ASP A 159 3.34 -16.16 8.19
CA ASP A 159 2.69 -16.89 9.27
C ASP A 159 1.55 -16.03 9.84
N LYS A 160 1.82 -14.75 10.13
CA LYS A 160 0.77 -13.84 10.60
C LYS A 160 -0.34 -13.65 9.57
N ALA A 161 0.02 -13.54 8.29
CA ALA A 161 -0.97 -13.48 7.22
C ALA A 161 -1.81 -14.76 7.15
N ALA A 162 -1.21 -15.94 7.32
CA ALA A 162 -1.91 -17.21 7.33
C ALA A 162 -2.90 -17.32 8.49
N GLU A 163 -2.50 -16.91 9.71
CA GLU A 163 -3.39 -16.83 10.87
C GLU A 163 -4.61 -15.96 10.58
N LEU A 164 -4.40 -14.75 10.07
CA LEU A 164 -5.46 -13.79 9.79
C LEU A 164 -6.37 -14.25 8.64
N PHE A 165 -5.83 -14.89 7.61
CA PHE A 165 -6.66 -15.53 6.58
C PHE A 165 -7.48 -16.67 7.16
N ASN A 166 -6.92 -17.51 8.03
CA ASN A 166 -7.66 -18.59 8.67
C ASN A 166 -8.79 -18.02 9.53
N GLU A 167 -8.51 -17.02 10.37
CA GLU A 167 -9.52 -16.31 11.18
C GLU A 167 -10.63 -15.71 10.31
N ALA A 168 -10.28 -15.07 9.19
CA ALA A 168 -11.24 -14.53 8.24
C ALA A 168 -12.13 -15.64 7.66
N SER A 169 -11.55 -16.79 7.31
CA SER A 169 -12.26 -17.92 6.72
C SER A 169 -13.26 -18.58 7.68
N GLU A 170 -13.09 -18.41 9.00
CA GLU A 170 -13.95 -19.01 10.01
C GLU A 170 -15.21 -18.17 10.28
N LYS A 171 -15.27 -16.93 9.79
CA LYS A 171 -16.41 -16.05 10.10
C LYS A 171 -17.74 -16.59 9.53
N PRO A 172 -18.87 -16.42 10.24
CA PRO A 172 -20.17 -16.93 9.80
C PRO A 172 -20.71 -16.25 8.54
N SER A 173 -20.33 -15.00 8.29
CA SER A 173 -20.85 -14.16 7.20
C SER A 173 -20.40 -14.55 5.78
N LEU A 174 -19.60 -15.63 5.65
CA LEU A 174 -19.04 -16.09 4.39
C LEU A 174 -19.91 -17.14 3.70
N THR A 175 -20.01 -17.02 2.37
CA THR A 175 -20.47 -18.12 1.52
C THR A 175 -19.44 -19.25 1.51
N ASP A 176 -19.87 -20.49 1.26
CA ASP A 176 -18.98 -21.66 1.23
C ASP A 176 -17.82 -21.50 0.25
N LEU A 177 -18.10 -20.96 -0.94
CA LEU A 177 -17.05 -20.69 -1.93
C LEU A 177 -16.00 -19.72 -1.40
N ARG A 178 -16.41 -18.62 -0.75
CA ARG A 178 -15.45 -17.65 -0.19
C ARG A 178 -14.66 -18.25 0.97
N ARG A 179 -15.31 -19.06 1.81
CA ARG A 179 -14.65 -19.78 2.90
C ARG A 179 -13.52 -20.66 2.38
N VAL A 180 -13.79 -21.47 1.34
CA VAL A 180 -12.77 -22.33 0.72
C VAL A 180 -11.64 -21.49 0.10
N THR A 181 -11.97 -20.41 -0.62
CA THR A 181 -10.94 -19.54 -1.22
C THR A 181 -10.02 -18.93 -0.17
N ILE A 182 -10.57 -18.32 0.88
CA ILE A 182 -9.77 -17.67 1.92
C ILE A 182 -8.96 -18.72 2.71
N LYS A 183 -9.52 -19.90 2.99
CA LYS A 183 -8.78 -20.99 3.62
C LYS A 183 -7.62 -21.48 2.73
N GLY A 184 -7.81 -21.51 1.41
CA GLY A 184 -6.75 -21.76 0.44
C GLY A 184 -5.64 -20.71 0.48
N MET A 185 -5.99 -19.44 0.68
CA MET A 185 -4.99 -18.36 0.87
C MET A 185 -4.19 -18.56 2.16
N ALA A 186 -4.83 -18.94 3.26
CA ALA A 186 -4.13 -19.28 4.51
C ALA A 186 -3.11 -20.40 4.29
N ALA A 187 -3.52 -21.51 3.67
CA ALA A 187 -2.63 -22.64 3.37
C ALA A 187 -1.48 -22.25 2.42
N SER A 188 -1.76 -21.39 1.43
CA SER A 188 -0.75 -20.89 0.49
C SER A 188 0.26 -19.95 1.15
N ALA A 189 -0.19 -19.08 2.06
CA ALA A 189 0.67 -18.22 2.87
C ALA A 189 1.57 -19.06 3.79
N GLN A 190 1.01 -20.07 4.48
CA GLN A 190 1.76 -20.95 5.39
C GLN A 190 2.79 -21.83 4.67
N SER A 191 2.42 -22.42 3.52
CA SER A 191 3.26 -23.42 2.84
C SER A 191 4.24 -22.84 1.84
N LYS A 192 3.88 -21.71 1.21
CA LYS A 192 4.62 -21.08 0.12
C LYS A 192 4.55 -19.56 0.25
N GLY A 193 4.85 -19.02 1.42
CA GLY A 193 4.87 -17.58 1.68
C GLY A 193 5.57 -16.81 0.55
N GLY A 194 4.95 -15.71 0.12
CA GLY A 194 5.51 -14.88 -0.96
C GLY A 194 5.38 -15.44 -2.37
N ASN A 195 4.67 -16.56 -2.58
CA ASN A 195 4.49 -17.09 -3.92
C ASN A 195 3.72 -16.13 -4.84
N ARG A 196 4.05 -16.17 -6.14
CA ARG A 196 3.47 -15.29 -7.16
C ARG A 196 1.98 -15.54 -7.38
N LYS A 197 1.50 -16.77 -7.20
CA LYS A 197 0.10 -17.14 -7.41
C LYS A 197 -0.81 -16.43 -6.40
N LEU A 198 -0.52 -16.54 -5.11
CA LEU A 198 -1.28 -15.85 -4.07
C LEU A 198 -1.11 -14.33 -4.18
N SER A 199 0.10 -13.83 -4.47
CA SER A 199 0.31 -12.40 -4.73
C SER A 199 -0.60 -11.89 -5.85
N ARG A 200 -0.72 -12.65 -6.95
CA ARG A 200 -1.60 -12.33 -8.08
C ARG A 200 -3.07 -12.32 -7.68
N GLU A 201 -3.52 -13.31 -6.90
CA GLU A 201 -4.90 -13.36 -6.39
C GLU A 201 -5.23 -12.14 -5.53
N ILE A 202 -4.32 -11.77 -4.61
CA ILE A 202 -4.49 -10.59 -3.75
C ILE A 202 -4.55 -9.30 -4.61
N TRP A 203 -3.61 -9.10 -5.53
CA TRP A 203 -3.62 -7.91 -6.39
C TRP A 203 -4.85 -7.83 -7.28
N LYS A 204 -5.36 -8.97 -7.75
CA LYS A 204 -6.62 -9.04 -8.51
C LYS A 204 -7.80 -8.58 -7.65
N ILE A 205 -7.90 -9.07 -6.42
CA ILE A 205 -8.94 -8.63 -5.48
C ILE A 205 -8.85 -7.13 -5.23
N ILE A 206 -7.64 -6.59 -4.99
CA ILE A 206 -7.45 -5.15 -4.79
C ILE A 206 -7.91 -4.37 -6.03
N TYR A 207 -7.49 -4.79 -7.23
CA TYR A 207 -7.86 -4.16 -8.50
C TYR A 207 -9.39 -4.15 -8.75
N GLU A 208 -10.06 -5.26 -8.46
CA GLU A 208 -11.49 -5.43 -8.71
C GLU A 208 -12.38 -4.73 -7.68
N THR A 209 -11.89 -4.53 -6.45
CA THR A 209 -12.70 -4.03 -5.33
C THR A 209 -12.43 -2.58 -4.94
N THR A 210 -11.28 -2.02 -5.32
CA THR A 210 -10.93 -0.63 -5.00
C THR A 210 -11.66 0.36 -5.91
N THR A 211 -12.13 1.47 -5.33
CA THR A 211 -12.64 2.65 -6.05
C THR A 211 -11.58 3.76 -6.17
N ASN A 212 -10.44 3.61 -5.49
CA ASN A 212 -9.33 4.54 -5.58
C ASN A 212 -8.47 4.22 -6.82
N GLU A 213 -8.43 5.14 -7.78
CA GLU A 213 -7.71 4.98 -9.05
C GLU A 213 -6.20 4.77 -8.85
N GLN A 214 -5.55 5.46 -7.91
CA GLN A 214 -4.12 5.26 -7.64
C GLN A 214 -3.84 3.83 -7.15
N ARG A 215 -4.70 3.31 -6.27
CA ARG A 215 -4.58 1.94 -5.75
C ARG A 215 -4.88 0.90 -6.86
N LYS A 216 -5.82 1.22 -7.76
CA LYS A 216 -6.14 0.39 -8.93
C LYS A 216 -4.97 0.32 -9.90
N GLU A 217 -4.36 1.45 -10.24
CA GLU A 217 -3.16 1.54 -11.07
C GLU A 217 -1.99 0.77 -10.45
N PHE A 218 -1.81 0.92 -9.13
CA PHE A 218 -0.76 0.19 -8.41
C PHE A 218 -0.97 -1.33 -8.47
N ALA A 219 -2.19 -1.82 -8.26
CA ALA A 219 -2.52 -3.23 -8.39
C ALA A 219 -2.27 -3.74 -9.83
N LEU A 220 -2.69 -2.96 -10.84
CA LEU A 220 -2.45 -3.29 -12.24
C LEU A 220 -0.95 -3.38 -12.58
N LYS A 221 -0.14 -2.46 -12.06
CA LYS A 221 1.31 -2.49 -12.19
C LYS A 221 1.91 -3.78 -11.61
N ASN A 222 1.51 -4.16 -10.41
CA ASN A 222 1.99 -5.40 -9.78
C ASN A 222 1.56 -6.66 -10.55
N LEU A 223 0.32 -6.70 -11.05
CA LEU A 223 -0.15 -7.80 -11.92
C LEU A 223 0.66 -7.90 -13.21
N LYS A 224 0.98 -6.76 -13.82
CA LYS A 224 1.82 -6.67 -15.02
C LYS A 224 3.24 -7.16 -14.75
N GLU A 225 3.83 -6.79 -13.62
CA GLU A 225 5.15 -7.28 -13.19
C GLU A 225 5.14 -8.81 -13.04
N LEU A 226 4.18 -9.38 -12.31
CA LEU A 226 4.05 -10.83 -12.15
C LEU A 226 3.88 -11.56 -13.49
N ASN A 227 3.07 -11.02 -14.42
CA ASN A 227 2.94 -11.56 -15.78
C ASN A 227 4.25 -11.53 -16.58
N THR A 228 5.06 -10.48 -16.38
CA THR A 228 6.35 -10.32 -17.04
C THR A 228 7.32 -11.38 -16.53
N MET A 229 7.37 -11.60 -15.21
CA MET A 229 8.19 -12.66 -14.62
C MET A 229 7.79 -14.06 -15.11
N ASP A 230 6.49 -14.35 -15.26
CA ASP A 230 6.03 -15.63 -15.82
C ASP A 230 6.42 -15.78 -17.31
N THR A 231 6.63 -14.67 -18.02
CA THR A 231 7.15 -14.66 -19.39
C THR A 231 8.66 -14.89 -19.41
N GLU A 232 9.40 -14.28 -18.49
CA GLU A 232 10.83 -14.55 -18.29
C GLU A 232 11.10 -16.03 -18.01
N ASP A 233 10.29 -16.67 -17.17
CA ASP A 233 10.45 -18.09 -16.84
C ASP A 233 10.21 -18.98 -18.07
N ARG A 234 9.16 -18.69 -18.86
CA ARG A 234 8.86 -19.41 -20.10
C ARG A 234 9.98 -19.24 -21.15
N LEU A 235 10.51 -18.04 -21.32
CA LEU A 235 11.62 -17.78 -22.24
C LEU A 235 12.94 -18.39 -21.73
N THR A 236 13.14 -18.41 -20.42
CA THR A 236 14.30 -19.08 -19.80
C THR A 236 14.24 -20.58 -20.05
N GLU A 237 13.06 -21.20 -19.97
CA GLU A 237 12.91 -22.62 -20.30
C GLU A 237 13.19 -22.90 -21.79
N ALA A 238 12.69 -22.05 -22.69
CA ALA A 238 13.03 -22.12 -24.11
C ALA A 238 14.54 -21.95 -24.38
N LEU A 239 15.21 -21.06 -23.64
CA LEU A 239 16.66 -20.90 -23.70
C LEU A 239 17.39 -22.17 -23.24
N ARG A 240 16.92 -22.82 -22.18
CA ARG A 240 17.49 -24.10 -21.71
C ARG A 240 17.33 -25.21 -22.74
N GLU A 241 16.17 -25.28 -23.40
CA GLU A 241 15.96 -26.22 -24.51
C GLU A 241 16.97 -25.97 -25.65
N TYR A 242 17.17 -24.70 -26.03
CA TYR A 242 18.15 -24.32 -27.04
C TYR A 242 19.57 -24.77 -26.64
N ILE A 243 20.00 -24.45 -25.42
CA ILE A 243 21.32 -24.83 -24.92
C ILE A 243 21.47 -26.35 -24.89
N GLY A 244 20.42 -27.08 -24.50
CA GLY A 244 20.44 -28.54 -24.52
C GLY A 244 20.58 -29.14 -25.92
N ARG A 245 20.01 -28.49 -26.95
CA ARG A 245 20.05 -28.97 -28.34
C ARG A 245 21.37 -28.63 -29.05
N TYR A 246 21.91 -27.44 -28.82
CA TYR A 246 23.05 -26.91 -29.57
C TYR A 246 24.35 -26.82 -28.76
N ASN A 247 24.28 -27.07 -27.45
CA ASN A 247 25.40 -26.94 -26.51
C ASN A 247 26.08 -25.55 -26.52
N GLU A 248 25.33 -24.51 -26.90
CA GLU A 248 25.78 -23.12 -27.00
C GLU A 248 24.72 -22.18 -26.39
N ILE A 249 25.17 -21.07 -25.80
CA ILE A 249 24.28 -19.99 -25.35
C ILE A 249 24.13 -18.99 -26.50
N PRO A 250 22.93 -18.81 -27.06
CA PRO A 250 22.71 -17.87 -28.15
C PRO A 250 22.86 -16.43 -27.64
N THR A 251 23.31 -15.54 -28.51
CA THR A 251 23.47 -14.10 -28.21
C THR A 251 22.14 -13.33 -28.24
N SER A 252 21.09 -13.89 -28.84
CA SER A 252 19.79 -13.25 -29.01
C SER A 252 18.63 -14.24 -29.02
N LEU A 253 17.44 -13.77 -28.61
CA LEU A 253 16.18 -14.53 -28.71
C LEU A 253 15.76 -14.81 -30.15
N VAL A 254 16.33 -14.12 -31.14
CA VAL A 254 16.11 -14.42 -32.56
C VAL A 254 16.53 -15.86 -32.88
N ALA A 255 17.63 -16.34 -32.29
CA ALA A 255 18.09 -17.71 -32.47
C ALA A 255 17.06 -18.75 -31.98
N LEU A 256 16.34 -18.47 -30.89
CA LEU A 256 15.29 -19.36 -30.38
C LEU A 256 14.08 -19.41 -31.33
N LYS A 257 13.77 -18.27 -31.96
CA LYS A 257 12.71 -18.17 -32.96
C LYS A 257 13.11 -18.92 -34.24
N ASP A 258 14.31 -18.70 -34.74
CA ASP A 258 14.81 -19.31 -35.98
C ASP A 258 15.00 -20.83 -35.83
N ALA A 259 15.35 -21.30 -34.62
CA ALA A 259 15.36 -22.72 -34.26
C ALA A 259 13.96 -23.33 -34.04
N GLY A 260 12.89 -22.54 -34.18
CA GLY A 260 11.50 -22.98 -34.00
C GLY A 260 11.09 -23.31 -32.57
N ILE A 261 11.92 -22.99 -31.56
CA ILE A 261 11.63 -23.26 -30.14
C ILE A 261 10.55 -22.31 -29.62
N ILE A 262 10.56 -21.06 -30.09
CA ILE A 262 9.49 -20.09 -29.84
C ILE A 262 8.85 -19.64 -31.16
N LYS A 263 7.52 -19.47 -31.15
CA LYS A 263 6.78 -19.00 -32.35
C LYS A 263 7.10 -17.56 -32.70
N GLN A 264 7.24 -16.71 -31.68
CA GLN A 264 7.53 -15.29 -31.82
C GLN A 264 8.21 -14.79 -30.54
N ILE A 265 9.00 -13.73 -30.67
CA ILE A 265 9.56 -13.02 -29.52
C ILE A 265 8.42 -12.17 -28.92
N PRO A 266 8.00 -12.41 -27.66
CA PRO A 266 6.95 -11.62 -27.05
C PRO A 266 7.40 -10.17 -26.84
N LYS A 267 6.48 -9.23 -27.02
CA LYS A 267 6.74 -7.82 -26.72
C LYS A 267 6.90 -7.63 -25.21
N GLU A 268 7.96 -6.95 -24.80
CA GLU A 268 8.18 -6.55 -23.43
C GLU A 268 7.16 -5.46 -23.03
N PRO A 269 6.43 -5.61 -21.92
CA PRO A 269 5.23 -4.82 -21.70
C PRO A 269 5.50 -3.38 -21.20
N TYR A 270 6.73 -3.03 -20.81
CA TYR A 270 7.16 -1.70 -20.40
C TYR A 270 7.87 -0.91 -21.53
N GLY A 271 7.99 -1.51 -22.72
CA GLY A 271 8.65 -0.89 -23.88
C GLY A 271 10.14 -1.17 -23.96
N GLY A 272 10.66 -2.04 -23.09
CA GLY A 272 12.01 -2.58 -23.20
C GLY A 272 12.05 -3.80 -24.12
N GLU A 273 12.90 -4.75 -23.77
CA GLU A 273 13.10 -6.01 -24.49
C GLU A 273 13.40 -7.15 -23.52
N PHE A 274 13.21 -8.38 -23.97
CA PHE A 274 13.69 -9.56 -23.25
C PHE A 274 15.12 -9.88 -23.69
N ILE A 275 16.05 -9.90 -22.74
CA ILE A 275 17.49 -10.11 -22.97
C ILE A 275 17.95 -11.43 -22.38
N ILE A 276 18.97 -12.03 -22.99
CA ILE A 276 19.67 -13.20 -22.44
C ILE A 276 20.76 -12.71 -21.49
N VAL A 277 20.67 -13.11 -20.22
CA VAL A 277 21.72 -12.91 -19.23
C VAL A 277 22.59 -14.16 -19.21
N SER A 278 23.64 -14.18 -20.03
CA SER A 278 24.45 -15.39 -20.30
C SER A 278 25.03 -16.03 -19.04
N LYS A 279 25.49 -15.23 -18.08
CA LYS A 279 26.03 -15.73 -16.79
C LYS A 279 25.00 -16.50 -15.96
N LEU A 280 23.73 -16.12 -16.08
CA LEU A 280 22.62 -16.78 -15.39
C LEU A 280 21.94 -17.85 -16.24
N LYS A 281 22.31 -17.98 -17.52
CA LYS A 281 21.60 -18.82 -18.52
C LYS A 281 20.09 -18.59 -18.46
N ALA A 282 19.69 -17.32 -18.39
CA ALA A 282 18.31 -16.94 -18.15
C ALA A 282 17.88 -15.75 -19.01
N VAL A 283 16.59 -15.68 -19.31
CA VAL A 283 15.98 -14.55 -20.02
C VAL A 283 15.33 -13.61 -19.02
N ARG A 284 15.57 -12.31 -19.16
CA ARG A 284 15.04 -11.27 -18.26
C ARG A 284 14.46 -10.11 -19.06
N SER A 285 13.44 -9.45 -18.55
CA SER A 285 13.00 -8.13 -19.01
C SER A 285 14.10 -7.13 -18.69
N SER A 286 14.56 -6.38 -19.70
CA SER A 286 15.54 -5.32 -19.50
C SER A 286 15.02 -4.24 -18.53
N THR A 287 13.72 -3.96 -18.54
CA THR A 287 13.11 -3.01 -17.61
C THR A 287 13.12 -3.51 -16.17
N LEU A 288 12.63 -4.73 -15.92
CA LEU A 288 12.61 -5.29 -14.57
C LEU A 288 14.01 -5.53 -14.02
N LEU A 289 14.92 -6.01 -14.87
CA LEU A 289 16.33 -6.19 -14.51
C LEU A 289 16.98 -4.87 -14.09
N ASN A 290 16.79 -3.81 -14.88
CA ASN A 290 17.35 -2.49 -14.56
C ASN A 290 16.71 -1.90 -13.30
N GLN A 291 15.41 -2.10 -13.10
CA GLN A 291 14.72 -1.68 -11.88
C GLN A 291 15.27 -2.41 -10.65
N GLN A 292 15.44 -3.72 -10.72
CA GLN A 292 16.01 -4.54 -9.65
C GLN A 292 17.46 -4.16 -9.36
N LEU A 293 18.28 -3.96 -10.39
CA LEU A 293 19.67 -3.54 -10.24
C LEU A 293 19.74 -2.20 -9.51
N ARG A 294 18.98 -1.20 -9.96
CA ARG A 294 18.93 0.12 -9.33
C ARG A 294 18.51 0.03 -7.87
N TYR A 295 17.49 -0.77 -7.55
CA TYR A 295 17.06 -0.99 -6.17
C TYR A 295 18.17 -1.60 -5.32
N ASN A 296 18.82 -2.67 -5.79
CA ASN A 296 19.91 -3.33 -5.07
C ASN A 296 21.07 -2.35 -4.80
N LEU A 297 21.47 -1.55 -5.79
CA LEU A 297 22.56 -0.57 -5.63
C LEU A 297 22.22 0.52 -4.60
N ILE A 298 20.98 1.03 -4.61
CA ILE A 298 20.50 1.98 -3.60
C ILE A 298 20.51 1.35 -2.21
N PHE A 299 19.99 0.13 -2.09
CA PHE A 299 19.96 -0.61 -0.83
C PHE A 299 21.36 -0.83 -0.26
N LEU A 300 22.28 -1.37 -1.07
CA LEU A 300 23.65 -1.66 -0.64
C LEU A 300 24.40 -0.39 -0.25
N THR A 301 24.24 0.69 -1.04
CA THR A 301 24.84 2.00 -0.72
C THR A 301 24.26 2.58 0.58
N ALA A 302 22.95 2.44 0.82
CA ALA A 302 22.32 2.89 2.06
C ALA A 302 22.82 2.07 3.27
N LYS A 303 23.02 0.77 3.12
CA LYS A 303 23.60 -0.09 4.16
C LYS A 303 25.04 0.28 4.47
N ALA A 304 25.87 0.59 3.46
CA ALA A 304 27.23 1.09 3.66
C ALA A 304 27.25 2.42 4.43
N ARG A 305 26.32 3.33 4.13
CA ARG A 305 26.15 4.59 4.89
C ARG A 305 25.72 4.35 6.33
N ARG A 306 24.80 3.40 6.56
CA ARG A 306 24.38 3.00 7.91
C ARG A 306 25.53 2.40 8.69
N PHE A 307 26.35 1.55 8.07
CA PHE A 307 27.57 1.03 8.67
C PHE A 307 28.48 2.17 9.12
N ARG A 308 28.73 3.16 8.25
CA ARG A 308 29.53 4.35 8.62
C ARG A 308 28.94 5.14 9.78
N PHE A 309 27.62 5.29 9.83
CA PHE A 309 26.97 5.96 10.94
C PHE A 309 27.21 5.24 12.28
N LEU A 310 27.23 3.90 12.29
CA LEU A 310 27.44 3.09 13.50
C LEU A 310 28.92 2.95 13.89
N TYR A 311 29.81 2.78 12.92
CA TYR A 311 31.21 2.41 13.14
C TYR A 311 32.21 3.55 12.86
N GLY A 312 31.75 4.73 12.44
CA GLY A 312 32.59 5.90 12.16
C GLY A 312 33.40 5.83 10.86
N ARG A 313 33.41 4.69 10.16
CA ARG A 313 34.12 4.46 8.88
C ARG A 313 33.26 3.67 7.90
N PHE A 314 33.56 3.74 6.61
CA PHE A 314 32.95 2.82 5.65
C PHE A 314 33.50 1.39 5.82
N PRO A 315 32.74 0.36 5.37
CA PRO A 315 33.28 -0.98 5.18
C PRO A 315 34.57 -0.95 4.35
N LYS A 316 35.49 -1.87 4.61
CA LYS A 316 36.77 -1.99 3.89
C LYS A 316 36.59 -2.64 2.52
N ASP A 317 35.61 -3.53 2.40
CA ASP A 317 35.32 -4.31 1.21
C ASP A 317 33.86 -4.78 1.19
N LEU A 318 33.46 -5.43 0.09
CA LEU A 318 32.10 -5.97 -0.07
C LEU A 318 31.80 -7.10 0.91
N ALA A 319 32.82 -7.84 1.37
CA ALA A 319 32.65 -8.96 2.30
C ALA A 319 32.26 -8.46 3.70
N GLU A 320 32.89 -7.38 4.16
CA GLU A 320 32.52 -6.72 5.43
C GLU A 320 31.12 -6.12 5.34
N LEU A 321 30.77 -5.46 4.23
CA LEU A 321 29.41 -4.96 4.00
C LEU A 321 28.38 -6.10 4.01
N LYS A 322 28.70 -7.22 3.36
CA LYS A 322 27.84 -8.42 3.35
C LYS A 322 27.66 -8.98 4.76
N GLY A 323 28.74 -9.10 5.54
CA GLY A 323 28.70 -9.55 6.92
C GLY A 323 27.79 -8.68 7.79
N PHE A 324 27.92 -7.35 7.69
CA PHE A 324 27.04 -6.41 8.37
C PHE A 324 25.55 -6.61 8.01
N ILE A 325 25.24 -6.72 6.71
CA ILE A 325 23.85 -6.83 6.25
C ILE A 325 23.19 -8.09 6.81
N VAL A 326 23.86 -9.23 6.67
CA VAL A 326 23.33 -10.55 7.05
C VAL A 326 23.24 -10.70 8.57
N ASN A 327 24.28 -10.29 9.30
CA ASN A 327 24.38 -10.58 10.73
C ASN A 327 23.69 -9.52 11.61
N GLU A 328 23.60 -8.27 11.16
CA GLU A 328 23.17 -7.15 12.02
C GLU A 328 21.89 -6.47 11.55
N THR A 329 21.38 -6.78 10.35
CA THR A 329 20.23 -6.06 9.80
C THR A 329 19.05 -6.93 9.39
N THR A 330 19.06 -8.22 9.77
CA THR A 330 18.06 -9.25 9.44
C THR A 330 17.68 -9.29 7.95
N ALA A 331 18.55 -8.75 7.08
CA ALA A 331 18.29 -8.57 5.67
C ALA A 331 19.26 -9.44 4.88
N GLU A 332 18.82 -9.93 3.74
CA GLU A 332 19.67 -10.70 2.85
C GLU A 332 20.55 -9.78 1.99
N PHE A 333 21.72 -10.27 1.62
CA PHE A 333 22.57 -9.61 0.63
C PHE A 333 22.06 -9.96 -0.77
N PRO A 334 21.47 -9.02 -1.53
CA PRO A 334 20.84 -9.35 -2.80
C PRO A 334 21.90 -9.73 -3.85
N PRO A 335 21.68 -10.75 -4.68
CA PRO A 335 22.56 -11.06 -5.80
C PRO A 335 22.43 -9.99 -6.90
N ASN A 336 23.48 -9.83 -7.71
CA ASN A 336 23.41 -9.00 -8.90
C ASN A 336 22.49 -9.65 -9.94
N PRO A 337 21.44 -8.96 -10.43
CA PRO A 337 20.50 -9.53 -11.40
C PRO A 337 21.13 -9.85 -12.77
N LEU A 338 22.34 -9.34 -13.06
CA LEU A 338 23.14 -9.71 -14.24
C LEU A 338 24.02 -10.96 -14.02
N GLY A 339 24.05 -11.52 -12.81
CA GLY A 339 24.95 -12.61 -12.44
C GLY A 339 26.40 -12.18 -12.29
N GLU A 340 26.65 -10.89 -12.07
CA GLU A 340 27.98 -10.31 -11.92
C GLU A 340 28.34 -10.05 -10.45
N GLU A 341 29.59 -9.74 -10.19
CA GLU A 341 29.99 -9.23 -8.87
C GLU A 341 29.72 -7.72 -8.78
N TYR A 342 29.36 -7.27 -7.58
CA TYR A 342 29.29 -5.83 -7.30
C TYR A 342 30.70 -5.27 -7.11
N VAL A 343 30.90 -4.04 -7.57
CA VAL A 343 32.11 -3.26 -7.30
C VAL A 343 31.82 -2.31 -6.15
N TYR A 344 32.69 -2.30 -5.14
CA TYR A 344 32.54 -1.49 -3.94
C TYR A 344 33.70 -0.50 -3.81
N ASN A 345 33.38 0.77 -3.56
CA ASN A 345 34.37 1.80 -3.27
C ASN A 345 34.40 2.11 -1.77
N PRO A 346 35.49 1.75 -1.04
CA PRO A 346 35.58 1.97 0.41
C PRO A 346 35.78 3.43 0.82
N GLU A 347 36.20 4.32 -0.08
CA GLU A 347 36.42 5.74 0.24
C GLU A 347 35.09 6.50 0.37
N ASN A 348 34.11 6.16 -0.46
CA ASN A 348 32.81 6.85 -0.51
C ASN A 348 31.61 5.95 -0.20
N GLY A 349 31.85 4.64 0.00
CA GLY A 349 30.83 3.64 0.32
C GLY A 349 29.85 3.34 -0.82
N LYS A 350 30.17 3.74 -2.06
CA LYS A 350 29.32 3.51 -3.23
C LYS A 350 29.44 2.07 -3.72
N VAL A 351 28.31 1.50 -4.13
CA VAL A 351 28.24 0.18 -4.76
C VAL A 351 27.79 0.34 -6.21
N GLU A 352 28.45 -0.35 -7.14
CA GLU A 352 28.19 -0.34 -8.58
C GLU A 352 28.12 -1.76 -9.14
N SER A 353 27.51 -1.94 -10.30
CA SER A 353 27.64 -3.18 -11.08
C SER A 353 28.89 -3.10 -11.94
N LYS A 354 29.56 -4.23 -12.15
CA LYS A 354 30.71 -4.33 -13.04
C LYS A 354 30.34 -4.07 -14.50
#